data_AF-A0A357TFG7-F1
#
_entry.id   AF-A0A357TFG7-F1
#
_cell.length_a   1.000
_cell.length_b   1.000
_cell.length_c   1.000
_cell.angle_alpha   90.00
_cell.angle_beta   90.00
_cell.angle_gamma   90.00
#
_symmetry.space_group_name_H-M   'P 1'
#
loop_
_entity.id
_entity.type
_entity.pdbx_description
1 polymer ?
#
loop_
_entity_poly.entity_id
_entity_poly.type
_entity_poly.pdbx_seq_one_letter_code
_entity_poly.pdbx_strand_id
1 'polypeptide(L)'
;MAKRTLLTNAVVHTVSGPTHTPGFVLLDGDTIKAVGPAEKMPQFKKVDTINLKGQHIFAGIIATTTALGLMEIAAVRATVDTSEVGTYTPEVKSWLAINPDSELIPVARANGITHFLPTPQGGTVSGQSGLLSTVGWGYENMLRNSPVALHVFWPRMTINPGADDAKKQADGRDKQLK
;
A
#
# COMPACT_ATOMS: atom_id res chain seq x y z
N MET A 1 -9.32 -4.88 -25.31
CA MET A 1 -8.67 -6.05 -24.67
C MET A 1 -7.18 -5.75 -24.57
N ALA A 2 -6.58 -5.86 -23.38
CA ALA A 2 -5.17 -5.55 -23.18
C ALA A 2 -4.28 -6.55 -23.95
N LYS A 3 -3.24 -6.03 -24.63
CA LYS A 3 -2.39 -6.78 -25.55
C LYS A 3 -1.37 -7.62 -24.78
N ARG A 4 -1.18 -8.88 -25.17
CA ARG A 4 -0.13 -9.74 -24.60
C ARG A 4 1.25 -9.14 -24.91
N THR A 5 2.04 -8.90 -23.86
CA THR A 5 3.30 -8.15 -23.92
C THR A 5 4.43 -8.95 -23.27
N LEU A 6 5.58 -9.04 -23.92
CA LEU A 6 6.78 -9.72 -23.47
C LEU A 6 7.89 -8.69 -23.24
N LEU A 7 8.32 -8.56 -22.00
CA LEU A 7 9.47 -7.77 -21.61
C LEU A 7 10.72 -8.67 -21.62
N THR A 8 11.77 -8.30 -22.34
CA THR A 8 12.97 -9.13 -22.52
C THR A 8 14.26 -8.41 -22.18
N ASN A 9 15.32 -9.18 -21.88
CA ASN A 9 16.69 -8.72 -21.63
C ASN A 9 16.87 -7.78 -20.42
N ALA A 10 15.87 -7.67 -19.55
CA ALA A 10 15.97 -6.87 -18.33
C ALA A 10 16.72 -7.60 -17.21
N VAL A 11 17.13 -6.85 -16.20
CA VAL A 11 17.44 -7.41 -14.86
C VAL A 11 16.10 -7.54 -14.12
N VAL A 12 15.62 -8.76 -13.90
CA VAL A 12 14.29 -8.99 -13.28
C VAL A 12 14.44 -9.40 -11.82
N HIS A 13 13.88 -8.59 -10.93
CA HIS A 13 13.88 -8.80 -9.48
C HIS A 13 12.54 -9.42 -9.05
N THR A 14 12.52 -10.71 -8.72
CA THR A 14 11.29 -11.45 -8.38
C THR A 14 10.87 -11.34 -6.91
N VAL A 15 11.68 -10.67 -6.08
CA VAL A 15 11.50 -10.48 -4.63
C VAL A 15 11.58 -11.79 -3.83
N SER A 16 10.63 -12.71 -4.01
CA SER A 16 10.57 -13.99 -3.31
C SER A 16 11.45 -15.09 -3.91
N GLY A 17 12.16 -14.80 -4.99
CA GLY A 17 12.99 -15.75 -5.73
C GLY A 17 14.28 -15.11 -6.24
N PRO A 18 15.03 -15.82 -7.10
CA PRO A 18 16.27 -15.31 -7.66
C PRO A 18 16.04 -14.13 -8.61
N THR A 19 17.09 -13.30 -8.74
CA THR A 19 17.16 -12.28 -9.80
C THR A 19 17.60 -12.93 -11.12
N HIS A 20 17.00 -12.50 -12.23
CA HIS A 20 17.33 -13.01 -13.56
C HIS A 20 18.03 -11.94 -14.41
N THR A 21 19.25 -12.26 -14.87
CA THR A 21 20.09 -11.34 -15.66
C THR A 21 20.78 -12.10 -16.80
N PRO A 22 20.32 -11.99 -18.06
CA PRO A 22 19.07 -11.38 -18.48
C PRO A 22 17.83 -12.24 -18.14
N GLY A 23 16.72 -11.57 -17.84
CA GLY A 23 15.41 -12.18 -17.58
C GLY A 23 14.34 -11.74 -18.56
N PHE A 24 13.16 -12.36 -18.44
CA PHE A 24 11.95 -11.98 -19.16
C PHE A 24 10.72 -11.93 -18.23
N VAL A 25 9.73 -11.14 -18.61
CA VAL A 25 8.39 -11.12 -17.99
C VAL A 25 7.34 -11.15 -19.09
N LEU A 26 6.43 -12.12 -19.04
CA LEU A 26 5.28 -12.20 -19.93
C LEU A 26 4.02 -11.71 -19.23
N LEU A 27 3.44 -10.65 -19.78
CA LEU A 27 2.16 -10.09 -19.37
C LEU A 27 1.07 -10.56 -20.34
N ASP A 28 -0.08 -10.95 -19.79
CA ASP A 28 -1.30 -11.25 -20.54
C ASP A 28 -2.46 -10.48 -19.90
N GLY A 29 -2.80 -9.36 -20.54
CA GLY A 29 -3.59 -8.31 -19.92
C GLY A 29 -2.96 -7.83 -18.61
N ASP A 30 -3.74 -7.86 -17.53
CA ASP A 30 -3.35 -7.34 -16.22
C ASP A 30 -2.65 -8.38 -15.33
N THR A 31 -2.31 -9.55 -15.88
CA THR A 31 -1.70 -10.65 -15.13
C THR A 31 -0.32 -11.01 -15.64
N ILE A 32 0.58 -11.38 -14.73
CA ILE A 32 1.88 -11.97 -15.07
C ILE A 32 1.65 -13.45 -15.34
N LYS A 33 1.94 -13.91 -16.56
CA LYS A 33 1.81 -15.33 -16.95
C LYS A 33 3.08 -16.14 -16.74
N ALA A 34 4.25 -15.51 -16.93
CA ALA A 34 5.53 -16.18 -16.75
C ALA A 34 6.62 -15.16 -16.45
N VAL A 35 7.60 -15.58 -15.65
CA VAL A 35 8.82 -14.85 -15.35
C VAL A 35 9.96 -15.87 -15.26
N GLY A 36 11.14 -15.51 -15.73
CA GLY A 36 12.28 -16.43 -15.70
C GLY A 36 13.56 -15.88 -16.32
N PRO A 37 14.63 -16.68 -16.33
CA PRO A 37 15.85 -16.35 -17.07
C PRO A 37 15.57 -16.41 -18.58
N ALA A 38 16.19 -15.51 -19.34
CA ALA A 38 15.96 -15.39 -20.78
C ALA A 38 16.27 -16.69 -21.56
N GLU A 39 17.23 -17.48 -21.07
CA GLU A 39 17.60 -18.78 -21.66
C GLU A 39 16.47 -19.82 -21.61
N LYS A 40 15.55 -19.70 -20.65
CA LYS A 40 14.41 -20.61 -20.48
C LYS A 40 13.11 -20.01 -21.03
N MET A 41 13.21 -18.92 -21.80
CA MET A 41 12.04 -18.23 -22.34
C MET A 41 11.33 -19.10 -23.40
N PRO A 42 10.05 -19.45 -23.21
CA PRO A 42 9.28 -20.14 -24.22
C PRO A 42 9.09 -19.29 -25.48
N GLN A 43 8.92 -19.93 -26.63
CA GLN A 43 8.48 -19.21 -27.84
C GLN A 43 6.99 -18.86 -27.72
N PHE A 44 6.68 -17.58 -27.79
CA PHE A 44 5.30 -17.10 -27.74
C PHE A 44 4.84 -16.65 -29.14
N LYS A 45 3.68 -17.16 -29.60
CA LYS A 45 3.07 -16.73 -30.86
C LYS A 45 2.28 -15.43 -30.64
N LYS A 46 2.42 -14.44 -31.53
CA LYS A 46 1.69 -13.16 -31.52
C LYS A 46 1.78 -12.39 -30.18
N VAL A 47 2.99 -11.98 -29.80
CA VAL A 47 3.22 -11.20 -28.56
C VAL A 47 4.00 -9.93 -28.89
N ASP A 48 3.57 -8.82 -28.31
CA ASP A 48 4.29 -7.55 -28.42
C ASP A 48 5.57 -7.64 -27.62
N THR A 49 6.73 -7.42 -28.23
CA THR A 49 8.01 -7.62 -27.53
C THR A 49 8.68 -6.28 -27.28
N ILE A 50 9.00 -6.01 -26.02
CA ILE A 50 9.72 -4.81 -25.58
C ILE A 50 11.08 -5.26 -25.05
N ASN A 51 12.14 -4.77 -25.68
CA ASN A 51 13.51 -5.02 -25.24
C ASN A 51 13.92 -3.99 -24.19
N LEU A 52 14.26 -4.46 -22.99
CA LEU A 52 14.59 -3.66 -21.82
C LEU A 52 16.04 -3.90 -21.38
N LYS A 53 16.93 -4.17 -22.34
CA LYS A 53 18.37 -4.33 -22.08
C LYS A 53 18.93 -3.17 -21.26
N GLY A 54 19.60 -3.50 -20.15
CA GLY A 54 20.18 -2.53 -19.22
C GLY A 54 19.18 -1.91 -18.24
N GLN A 55 17.89 -2.22 -18.36
CA GLN A 55 16.85 -1.77 -17.43
C GLN A 55 16.55 -2.82 -16.37
N HIS A 56 15.97 -2.35 -15.27
CA HIS A 56 15.59 -3.17 -14.13
C HIS A 56 14.07 -3.24 -14.02
N ILE A 57 13.54 -4.43 -13.77
CA ILE A 57 12.12 -4.66 -13.50
C ILE A 57 11.98 -5.10 -12.06
N PHE A 58 11.15 -4.38 -11.30
CA PHE A 58 10.77 -4.70 -9.92
C PHE A 58 9.27 -4.94 -9.82
N ALA A 59 8.87 -5.71 -8.81
CA ALA A 59 7.48 -5.71 -8.37
C ALA A 59 7.10 -4.30 -7.88
N GLY A 60 5.84 -3.92 -8.11
CA GLY A 60 5.31 -2.67 -7.56
C GLY A 60 5.29 -2.72 -6.04
N ILE A 61 5.69 -1.63 -5.39
CA ILE A 61 5.74 -1.50 -3.94
C ILE A 61 4.31 -1.32 -3.40
N ILE A 62 4.05 -1.93 -2.24
CA ILE A 62 2.78 -1.78 -1.51
C ILE A 62 3.04 -0.90 -0.28
N ALA A 63 2.41 0.28 -0.23
CA ALA A 63 2.45 1.15 0.94
C ALA A 63 1.40 0.69 1.97
N THR A 64 1.83 -0.07 2.98
CA THR A 64 0.93 -0.74 3.94
C THR A 64 0.35 0.18 5.01
N THR A 65 0.94 1.35 5.24
CA THR A 65 0.39 2.39 6.11
C THR A 65 0.64 3.76 5.49
N THR A 66 -0.42 4.47 5.09
CA THR A 66 -0.29 5.79 4.45
C THR A 66 -1.56 6.62 4.58
N ALA A 67 -1.42 7.94 4.53
CA ALA A 67 -2.53 8.89 4.37
C ALA A 67 -2.86 9.17 2.90
N LEU A 68 -2.21 8.47 1.95
CA LEU A 68 -2.42 8.67 0.52
C LEU A 68 -3.91 8.54 0.16
N GLY A 69 -4.43 9.53 -0.56
CA GLY A 69 -5.85 9.64 -0.92
C GLY A 69 -6.76 10.13 0.20
N LEU A 70 -6.36 10.08 1.47
CA LEU A 70 -7.12 10.67 2.60
C LEU A 70 -6.72 12.11 2.89
N MET A 71 -5.53 12.52 2.46
CA MET A 71 -4.99 13.84 2.72
C MET A 71 -4.39 14.45 1.45
N GLU A 72 -4.81 15.67 1.10
CA GLU A 72 -4.22 16.44 -0.02
C GLU A 72 -3.24 17.49 0.48
N ILE A 73 -3.72 18.44 1.29
CA ILE A 73 -2.93 19.57 1.78
C ILE A 73 -3.06 19.61 3.30
N ALA A 74 -2.02 19.18 4.01
CA ALA A 74 -2.05 19.06 5.47
C ALA A 74 -2.46 20.36 6.20
N ALA A 75 -2.15 21.53 5.62
CA ALA A 75 -2.51 22.84 6.19
C ALA A 75 -4.00 23.21 6.03
N VAL A 76 -4.74 22.52 5.16
CA VAL A 76 -6.15 22.78 4.87
C VAL A 76 -6.99 21.65 5.45
N ARG A 77 -7.56 21.88 6.64
CA ARG A 77 -8.37 20.89 7.38
C ARG A 77 -9.39 20.17 6.51
N ALA A 78 -10.07 20.89 5.60
CA ALA A 78 -11.09 20.33 4.72
C ALA A 78 -10.56 19.28 3.73
N THR A 79 -9.25 19.15 3.59
CA THR A 79 -8.58 18.17 2.72
C THR A 79 -7.91 17.04 3.51
N VAL A 80 -8.20 16.92 4.81
CA VAL A 80 -7.63 15.91 5.71
C VAL A 80 -8.77 15.06 6.26
N ASP A 81 -8.98 13.90 5.66
CA ASP A 81 -10.01 12.93 6.04
C ASP A 81 -9.40 11.66 6.67
N THR A 82 -8.35 11.88 7.46
CA THR A 82 -7.59 10.77 8.07
C THR A 82 -8.21 10.25 9.36
N SER A 83 -9.17 10.95 9.97
CA SER A 83 -9.69 10.60 11.31
C SER A 83 -11.17 10.88 11.45
N GLU A 84 -11.88 10.02 12.18
CA GLU A 84 -13.29 10.18 12.54
C GLU A 84 -13.45 10.58 14.02
N VAL A 85 -14.60 11.18 14.36
CA VAL A 85 -14.96 11.55 15.73
C VAL A 85 -15.24 10.30 16.58
N GLY A 86 -14.46 10.14 17.64
CA GLY A 86 -14.66 9.08 18.63
C GLY A 86 -13.33 8.41 19.03
N THR A 87 -13.38 7.63 20.10
CA THR A 87 -12.21 6.85 20.57
C THR A 87 -12.18 5.45 19.98
N TYR A 88 -13.35 4.88 19.69
CA TYR A 88 -13.50 3.53 19.16
C TYR A 88 -14.44 3.58 17.96
N THR A 89 -13.88 3.57 16.76
CA THR A 89 -14.61 3.66 15.49
C THR A 89 -14.29 2.48 14.56
N PRO A 90 -14.44 1.20 15.03
CA PRO A 90 -14.09 0.02 14.24
C PRO A 90 -14.89 -0.13 12.93
N GLU A 91 -16.03 0.53 12.82
CA GLU A 91 -16.91 0.56 11.66
C GLU A 91 -16.42 1.48 10.53
N VAL A 92 -15.49 2.39 10.82
CA VAL A 92 -14.93 3.32 9.83
C VAL A 92 -14.16 2.57 8.76
N LYS A 93 -14.39 2.94 7.49
CA LYS A 93 -13.78 2.32 6.32
C LYS A 93 -13.04 3.38 5.52
N SER A 94 -11.75 3.54 5.81
CA SER A 94 -10.91 4.57 5.19
C SER A 94 -10.91 4.53 3.65
N TRP A 95 -11.02 3.35 3.03
CA TRP A 95 -11.02 3.25 1.56
C TRP A 95 -12.27 3.86 0.90
N LEU A 96 -13.34 4.16 1.65
CA LEU A 96 -14.51 4.89 1.14
C LEU A 96 -14.29 6.41 1.10
N ALA A 97 -13.35 6.91 1.91
CA ALA A 97 -13.07 8.33 2.09
C ALA A 97 -11.90 8.83 1.21
N ILE A 98 -11.31 7.96 0.38
CA ILE A 98 -10.22 8.39 -0.48
C ILE A 98 -10.73 9.33 -1.58
N ASN A 99 -9.89 10.28 -1.96
CA ASN A 99 -9.99 11.04 -3.19
C ASN A 99 -9.16 10.35 -4.30
N PRO A 100 -9.79 9.70 -5.29
CA PRO A 100 -9.10 9.07 -6.42
C PRO A 100 -8.33 10.07 -7.28
N ASP A 101 -8.78 11.32 -7.33
CA ASP A 101 -8.20 12.40 -8.13
C ASP A 101 -7.04 13.13 -7.42
N SER A 102 -6.55 12.57 -6.30
CA SER A 102 -5.38 13.12 -5.58
C SER A 102 -4.14 13.18 -6.48
N GLU A 103 -3.51 14.35 -6.58
CA GLU A 103 -2.23 14.54 -7.27
C GLU A 103 -1.08 13.76 -6.61
N LEU A 104 -1.26 13.35 -5.35
CA LEU A 104 -0.27 12.54 -4.63
C LEU A 104 -0.23 11.10 -5.15
N ILE A 105 -1.33 10.57 -5.71
CA ILE A 105 -1.39 9.18 -6.20
C ILE A 105 -0.49 8.99 -7.43
N PRO A 106 -0.56 9.83 -8.49
CA PRO A 106 0.40 9.77 -9.59
C PRO A 106 1.85 9.94 -9.15
N VAL A 107 2.13 10.80 -8.17
CA VAL A 107 3.49 11.01 -7.63
C VAL A 107 4.00 9.75 -6.91
N ALA A 108 3.18 9.14 -6.05
CA ALA A 108 3.50 7.88 -5.39
C ALA A 108 3.77 6.76 -6.43
N ARG A 109 2.93 6.71 -7.47
CA ARG A 109 3.06 5.74 -8.57
C ARG A 109 4.34 5.92 -9.38
N ALA A 110 4.74 7.15 -9.66
CA ALA A 110 6.01 7.45 -10.31
C ALA A 110 7.23 6.99 -9.48
N ASN A 111 7.08 6.90 -8.15
CA ASN A 111 8.09 6.36 -7.24
C ASN A 111 7.95 4.83 -7.00
N GLY A 112 7.13 4.14 -7.79
CA GLY A 112 7.02 2.68 -7.77
C GLY A 112 5.97 2.11 -6.82
N ILE A 113 5.20 2.94 -6.11
CA ILE A 113 4.06 2.48 -5.29
C ILE A 113 2.89 2.17 -6.22
N THR A 114 2.52 0.90 -6.36
CA THR A 114 1.39 0.51 -7.23
C THR A 114 0.11 0.26 -6.45
N HIS A 115 0.24 -0.07 -5.16
CA HIS A 115 -0.87 -0.31 -4.26
C HIS A 115 -0.62 0.32 -2.88
N PHE A 116 -1.68 0.63 -2.17
CA PHE A 116 -1.60 1.25 -0.86
C PHE A 116 -2.80 0.91 0.02
N LEU A 117 -2.60 1.03 1.34
CA LEU A 117 -3.64 0.95 2.36
C LEU A 117 -3.83 2.36 2.98
N PRO A 118 -4.90 3.09 2.63
CA PRO A 118 -5.24 4.33 3.33
C PRO A 118 -5.52 3.97 4.78
N THR A 119 -4.78 4.57 5.69
CA THR A 119 -4.80 4.22 7.10
C THR A 119 -5.53 5.30 7.87
N PRO A 120 -6.69 4.99 8.47
CA PRO A 120 -7.34 5.93 9.35
C PRO A 120 -6.53 6.07 10.65
N GLN A 121 -6.64 7.23 11.27
CA GLN A 121 -5.91 7.68 12.44
C GLN A 121 -6.89 8.22 13.48
N GLY A 122 -6.38 8.44 14.70
CA GLY A 122 -7.16 9.03 15.80
C GLY A 122 -7.95 8.00 16.60
N GLY A 123 -8.24 8.32 17.86
CA GLY A 123 -8.80 7.34 18.79
C GLY A 123 -7.86 6.17 19.11
N THR A 124 -8.38 5.20 19.86
CA THR A 124 -7.69 3.95 20.22
C THR A 124 -7.92 2.87 19.16
N VAL A 125 -9.13 2.80 18.59
CA VAL A 125 -9.46 1.95 17.44
C VAL A 125 -9.97 2.85 16.34
N SER A 126 -9.21 3.00 15.26
CA SER A 126 -9.43 4.06 14.25
C SER A 126 -10.20 3.59 13.02
N GLY A 127 -10.68 2.35 13.02
CA GLY A 127 -11.36 1.75 11.88
C GLY A 127 -10.44 0.89 11.02
N GLN A 128 -10.87 0.69 9.78
CA GLN A 128 -10.35 -0.36 8.89
C GLN A 128 -9.78 0.23 7.60
N SER A 129 -8.80 -0.48 7.02
CA SER A 129 -8.24 -0.18 5.70
C SER A 129 -8.48 -1.30 4.69
N GLY A 130 -8.55 -0.92 3.41
CA GLY A 130 -8.57 -1.83 2.26
C GLY A 130 -7.30 -1.66 1.43
N LEU A 131 -6.95 -2.67 0.63
CA LEU A 131 -5.86 -2.58 -0.35
C LEU A 131 -6.42 -1.96 -1.63
N LEU A 132 -5.89 -0.81 -2.03
CA LEU A 132 -6.25 -0.14 -3.28
C LEU A 132 -5.08 -0.13 -4.25
N SER A 133 -5.39 -0.15 -5.54
CA SER A 133 -4.48 0.14 -6.63
C SER A 133 -4.42 1.65 -6.88
N THR A 134 -3.26 2.15 -7.30
CA THR A 134 -3.06 3.56 -7.71
C THR A 134 -3.68 3.90 -9.07
N VAL A 135 -4.45 2.99 -9.66
CA VAL A 135 -5.15 3.16 -10.94
C VAL A 135 -6.63 2.81 -10.75
N GLY A 136 -7.49 3.75 -11.12
CA GLY A 136 -8.94 3.61 -11.12
C GLY A 136 -9.60 4.99 -11.10
N TRP A 137 -10.89 5.05 -11.46
CA TRP A 137 -11.67 6.30 -11.48
C TRP A 137 -12.39 6.59 -10.16
N GLY A 138 -12.75 5.53 -9.44
CA GLY A 138 -13.43 5.58 -8.14
C GLY A 138 -12.80 4.57 -7.20
N TYR A 139 -13.09 4.66 -5.91
CA TYR A 139 -12.55 3.69 -4.94
C TYR A 139 -12.97 2.26 -5.29
N GLU A 140 -14.15 2.05 -5.91
CA GLU A 140 -14.65 0.74 -6.33
C GLU A 140 -13.72 0.09 -7.37
N ASN A 141 -13.19 0.90 -8.30
CA ASN A 141 -12.28 0.43 -9.34
C ASN A 141 -10.84 0.25 -8.81
N MET A 142 -10.48 1.03 -7.79
CA MET A 142 -9.16 0.96 -7.15
C MET A 142 -9.08 -0.18 -6.14
N LEU A 143 -10.17 -0.53 -5.46
CA LEU A 143 -10.20 -1.53 -4.40
C LEU A 143 -9.85 -2.92 -4.95
N ARG A 144 -8.98 -3.63 -4.23
CA ARG A 144 -8.59 -5.02 -4.54
C ARG A 144 -9.07 -5.96 -3.46
N ASN A 145 -8.88 -5.58 -2.19
CA ASN A 145 -9.26 -6.38 -1.04
C ASN A 145 -9.75 -5.47 0.09
N SER A 146 -10.83 -5.87 0.78
CA SER A 146 -11.32 -5.20 1.98
C SER A 146 -12.20 -6.10 2.84
N PRO A 147 -12.18 -5.94 4.18
CA PRO A 147 -11.16 -5.22 4.93
C PRO A 147 -9.83 -6.00 4.94
N VAL A 148 -8.70 -5.30 5.07
CA VAL A 148 -7.36 -5.90 5.16
C VAL A 148 -6.77 -5.77 6.57
N ALA A 149 -7.03 -4.66 7.25
CA ALA A 149 -6.55 -4.44 8.61
C ALA A 149 -7.55 -3.61 9.43
N LEU A 150 -7.61 -3.88 10.73
CA LEU A 150 -8.17 -2.99 11.75
C LEU A 150 -7.00 -2.24 12.40
N HIS A 151 -7.12 -0.92 12.52
CA HIS A 151 -6.06 -0.07 13.07
C HIS A 151 -6.30 0.22 14.54
N VAL A 152 -5.33 -0.12 15.38
CA VAL A 152 -5.38 0.05 16.82
C VAL A 152 -4.16 0.84 17.28
N PHE A 153 -4.38 1.98 17.90
CA PHE A 153 -3.35 2.82 18.50
C PHE A 153 -3.27 2.54 19.99
N TRP A 154 -2.42 1.58 20.33
CA TRP A 154 -2.23 1.21 21.72
C TRP A 154 -1.57 2.34 22.52
N PRO A 155 -2.10 2.72 23.70
CA PRO A 155 -1.49 3.73 24.54
C PRO A 155 -0.05 3.34 24.92
N ARG A 156 0.84 4.35 25.01
CA ARG A 156 2.21 4.11 25.45
C ARG A 156 2.22 3.61 26.90
N MET A 157 2.65 2.38 27.09
CA MET A 157 2.96 1.83 28.42
C MET A 157 4.28 2.44 28.91
N THR A 158 4.24 3.68 29.37
CA THR A 158 5.42 4.37 29.88
C THR A 158 5.73 3.84 31.27
N ILE A 159 6.77 3.03 31.40
CA ILE A 159 7.34 2.65 32.69
C ILE A 159 8.49 3.63 32.94
N ASN A 160 8.39 4.45 33.98
CA ASN A 160 9.50 5.29 34.44
C ASN A 160 10.15 4.61 35.66
N PRO A 161 11.28 3.90 35.49
CA PRO A 161 11.91 3.14 36.57
C PRO A 161 12.50 4.02 37.68
N GLY A 162 12.66 5.33 37.43
CA GLY A 162 13.21 6.29 38.38
C GLY A 162 12.16 7.20 39.03
N ALA A 163 10.87 6.96 38.82
CA ALA A 163 9.82 7.74 39.48
C ALA A 163 9.42 7.07 40.81
N ASP A 164 9.44 7.87 41.88
CA ASP A 164 9.26 7.42 43.27
C ASP A 164 7.89 6.78 43.56
N ASP A 165 6.88 7.05 42.72
CA ASP A 165 5.50 6.59 42.92
C ASP A 165 5.04 5.60 41.83
N ALA A 166 5.44 4.33 41.96
CA ALA A 166 4.98 3.24 41.08
C ALA A 166 3.44 3.12 41.04
N LYS A 167 2.75 3.46 42.13
CA LYS A 167 1.29 3.42 42.23
C LYS A 167 0.62 4.51 41.37
N LYS A 168 1.15 5.74 41.35
CA LYS A 168 0.65 6.80 40.44
C LYS A 168 0.87 6.48 38.97
N GLN A 169 1.99 5.81 38.64
CA GLN A 169 2.23 5.34 37.29
C GLN A 169 1.22 4.26 36.88
N ALA A 170 0.93 3.31 37.78
CA ALA A 170 -0.09 2.29 37.54
C ALA A 170 -1.49 2.91 37.37
N ASP A 171 -1.88 3.83 38.26
CA ASP A 171 -3.19 4.51 38.17
C ASP A 171 -3.30 5.38 36.90
N GLY A 172 -2.21 6.03 36.48
CA GLY A 172 -2.15 6.80 35.24
C GLY A 172 -2.27 5.93 34.00
N ARG A 173 -1.59 4.78 33.99
CA ARG A 173 -1.71 3.77 32.94
C ARG A 173 -3.14 3.22 32.87
N ASP A 174 -3.72 2.84 34.00
CA ASP A 174 -5.05 2.24 34.05
C ASP A 174 -6.15 3.24 33.64
N LYS A 175 -5.92 4.54 33.83
CA LYS A 175 -6.77 5.60 33.27
C LYS A 175 -6.66 5.72 31.75
N GLN A 176 -5.49 5.46 31.16
CA GLN A 176 -5.29 5.48 29.70
C GLN A 176 -5.84 4.22 29.00
N LEU A 177 -6.13 3.16 29.78
CA LEU A 177 -6.70 1.91 29.29
C LEU A 177 -8.25 1.88 29.34
N LYS A 178 -8.89 2.87 29.96
CA LYS A 178 -10.35 3.02 30.05
C LYS A 178 -10.83 4.00 28.98
#